data_AF-A0A239H272-F1
#
_entry.id   AF-A0A239H272-F1
#
_cell.length_a   1.000
_cell.length_b   1.000
_cell.length_c   1.000
_cell.angle_alpha   90.00
_cell.angle_beta   90.00
_cell.angle_gamma   90.00
#
_symmetry.space_group_name_H-M   'P 1'
#
loop_
_entity.id
_entity.type
_entity.pdbx_description
1 polymer ?
#
loop_
_entity_poly.entity_id
_entity_poly.type
_entity_poly.pdbx_seq_one_letter_code
_entity_poly.pdbx_strand_id
1 'polypeptide(L)'
;MPEDRVGLDVPVVTYDSLPDIAVLRERCRALAMVDAVLSPRLEYRHYTFDAYWGPDEQLASMANGSGDEWSIVFSTAGAFVRGFDHESAMSPAVNDYELWPGLLTGLPSDNSG
;
A
#
# COMPACT_ATOMS: atom_id res chain seq x y z
N MET A 1 -4.98 14.88 -33.38
CA MET A 1 -3.69 14.21 -33.17
C MET A 1 -3.94 13.08 -32.18
N PRO A 2 -3.75 11.79 -32.51
CA PRO A 2 -4.00 10.72 -31.57
C PRO A 2 -2.77 10.47 -30.69
N GLU A 3 -3.04 10.48 -29.37
CA GLU A 3 -2.52 9.61 -28.30
C GLU A 3 -1.02 9.20 -28.31
N ASP A 4 -0.20 9.89 -27.50
CA ASP A 4 0.95 9.27 -26.83
C ASP A 4 0.51 8.89 -25.41
N ARG A 5 0.05 7.65 -25.26
CA ARG A 5 -0.08 7.03 -23.94
C ARG A 5 1.32 6.64 -23.50
N VAL A 6 1.90 7.38 -22.57
CA VAL A 6 3.09 6.97 -21.82
C VAL A 6 2.75 5.61 -21.20
N GLY A 7 3.35 4.55 -21.75
CA GLY A 7 3.25 3.21 -21.22
C GLY A 7 3.94 3.17 -19.87
N LEU A 8 3.15 3.28 -18.81
CA LEU A 8 3.59 2.93 -17.48
C LEU A 8 3.84 1.42 -17.48
N ASP A 9 5.11 1.02 -17.47
CA ASP A 9 5.55 -0.38 -17.27
C ASP A 9 5.37 -0.77 -15.79
N VAL A 10 4.20 -0.46 -15.24
CA VAL A 10 3.77 -0.89 -13.92
C VAL A 10 3.26 -2.31 -14.14
N PRO A 11 3.83 -3.33 -13.49
CA PRO A 11 3.36 -4.69 -13.65
C PRO A 11 1.87 -4.74 -13.35
N VAL A 12 1.08 -5.05 -14.38
CA VAL A 12 -0.36 -5.27 -14.24
C VAL A 12 -0.51 -6.58 -13.49
N VAL A 13 -0.64 -6.50 -12.17
CA VAL A 13 -1.00 -7.64 -11.34
C VAL A 13 -2.47 -7.94 -11.66
N THR A 14 -2.71 -8.94 -12.50
CA THR A 14 -4.07 -9.42 -12.77
C THR A 14 -4.65 -10.00 -11.48
N TYR A 15 -5.96 -9.81 -11.24
CA TYR A 15 -6.65 -10.27 -10.04
C TYR A 15 -6.33 -11.74 -9.68
N ASP A 16 -6.24 -12.61 -10.68
CA ASP A 16 -5.97 -14.05 -10.51
C ASP A 16 -4.54 -14.39 -10.05
N SER A 17 -3.63 -13.41 -10.04
CA SER A 17 -2.24 -13.58 -9.60
C SER A 17 -1.99 -13.11 -8.16
N LEU A 18 -2.98 -12.46 -7.54
CA LEU A 18 -2.90 -12.06 -6.15
C LEU A 18 -3.07 -13.28 -5.24
N PRO A 19 -2.27 -13.39 -4.16
CA PRO A 19 -2.50 -14.42 -3.16
C PRO A 19 -3.84 -14.19 -2.46
N ASP A 20 -4.40 -15.27 -1.89
CA ASP A 20 -5.51 -15.18 -0.95
C ASP A 20 -5.19 -14.20 0.20
N ILE A 21 -6.20 -13.49 0.71
CA ILE A 21 -6.07 -12.51 1.79
C ILE A 21 -5.36 -13.11 3.02
N ALA A 22 -5.66 -14.36 3.37
CA ALA A 22 -5.02 -15.03 4.50
C ALA A 22 -3.52 -15.25 4.25
N VAL A 23 -3.16 -15.62 3.02
CA VAL A 23 -1.76 -15.81 2.61
C VAL A 23 -1.02 -14.47 2.56
N LEU A 24 -1.66 -13.43 2.04
CA LEU A 24 -1.11 -12.07 2.01
C LEU A 24 -0.81 -11.58 3.43
N ARG A 25 -1.78 -11.71 4.34
CA ARG A 25 -1.63 -11.34 5.75
C ARG A 25 -0.46 -12.05 6.42
N GLU A 26 -0.35 -13.37 6.24
CA GLU A 26 0.73 -14.13 6.86
C GLU A 26 2.11 -13.73 6.30
N ARG A 27 2.20 -13.43 5.00
CA ARG A 27 3.44 -12.90 4.40
C ARG A 27 3.81 -11.54 4.97
N CYS A 28 2.86 -10.62 5.12
CA CYS A 28 3.10 -9.32 5.74
C CYS A 28 3.60 -9.46 7.18
N ARG A 29 2.99 -10.36 7.96
CA ARG A 29 3.43 -10.67 9.33
C ARG A 29 4.85 -11.23 9.36
N ALA A 30 5.18 -12.14 8.45
CA ALA A 30 6.52 -12.69 8.33
C ALA A 30 7.56 -11.63 7.98
N LEU A 31 7.25 -10.72 7.05
CA LEU A 31 8.13 -9.60 6.69
C LEU A 31 8.42 -8.69 7.89
N ALA A 32 7.38 -8.27 8.62
CA ALA A 32 7.54 -7.45 9.81
C ALA A 32 8.35 -8.17 10.91
N MET A 33 8.18 -9.49 11.05
CA MET A 33 8.95 -10.27 12.03
C MET A 33 10.43 -10.38 11.63
N VAL A 34 10.72 -10.66 10.35
CA VAL A 34 12.11 -10.71 9.84
C VAL A 34 12.78 -9.35 10.02
N ASP A 35 12.08 -8.27 9.70
CA ASP A 35 12.63 -6.92 9.85
C ASP A 35 12.88 -6.58 11.33
N ALA A 36 11.95 -6.92 12.23
CA ALA A 36 12.17 -6.73 13.66
C ALA A 36 13.35 -7.53 14.24
N VAL A 37 13.67 -8.69 13.66
CA VAL A 37 14.86 -9.49 14.03
C VAL A 37 16.15 -8.85 13.52
N LEU A 38 16.16 -8.34 12.29
CA LEU A 38 17.34 -7.72 11.67
C LEU A 38 17.60 -6.31 12.21
N SER A 39 16.53 -5.58 12.54
CA SER A 39 16.52 -4.18 12.96
C SER A 39 15.80 -4.03 14.31
N PRO A 40 16.50 -4.27 15.44
CA PRO A 40 15.86 -4.24 16.76
C PRO A 40 15.26 -2.88 17.12
N ARG A 41 15.81 -1.77 16.62
CA ARG A 41 15.24 -0.43 16.81
C ARG A 41 14.14 -0.17 15.80
N LEU A 42 13.01 0.35 16.29
CA LEU A 42 11.81 0.58 15.49
C LEU A 42 12.04 1.55 14.34
N GLU A 43 12.83 2.61 14.55
CA GLU A 43 13.12 3.65 13.57
C GLU A 43 13.86 3.17 12.30
N TYR A 44 14.41 1.95 12.32
CA TYR A 44 15.12 1.36 11.19
C TYR A 44 14.35 0.22 10.52
N ARG A 45 13.12 -0.06 10.97
CA ARG A 45 12.28 -1.08 10.34
C ARG A 45 11.53 -0.44 9.19
N HIS A 46 11.56 -1.11 8.04
CA HIS A 46 10.76 -0.74 6.89
C HIS A 46 9.37 -1.36 6.95
N TYR A 47 9.23 -2.55 7.52
CA TYR A 47 7.98 -3.30 7.59
C TYR A 47 7.44 -3.37 9.02
N THR A 48 6.15 -3.11 9.18
CA THR A 48 5.44 -3.24 10.46
C THR A 48 4.12 -3.99 10.29
N PHE A 49 3.69 -4.64 11.37
CA PHE A 49 2.41 -5.33 11.43
C PHE A 49 1.78 -5.09 12.80
N ASP A 50 0.62 -4.45 12.82
CA ASP A 50 -0.18 -4.21 14.00
C ASP A 50 -1.44 -5.08 13.97
N ALA A 51 -1.46 -6.10 14.83
CA ALA A 51 -2.58 -7.03 14.96
C ALA A 51 -3.77 -6.45 15.73
N TYR A 52 -3.61 -5.26 16.33
CA TYR A 52 -4.59 -4.61 17.20
C TYR A 52 -4.91 -3.18 16.73
N TRP A 53 -4.74 -2.91 15.43
CA TRP A 53 -4.93 -1.60 14.84
C TRP A 53 -6.36 -1.07 15.03
N GLY A 54 -7.36 -1.96 14.96
CA GLY A 54 -8.76 -1.65 15.20
C GLY A 54 -9.58 -2.86 15.63
N PRO A 55 -10.88 -2.69 15.93
CA PRO A 55 -11.78 -3.81 16.24
C PRO A 55 -11.88 -4.77 15.05
N ASP A 56 -11.38 -6.00 15.22
CA ASP A 56 -11.30 -7.02 14.16
C ASP A 56 -10.50 -6.60 12.92
N GLU A 57 -9.64 -5.58 13.06
CA GLU A 57 -8.82 -5.02 11.98
C GLU A 57 -7.33 -5.10 12.29
N GLN A 58 -6.54 -5.32 11.25
CA GLN A 58 -5.09 -5.44 11.33
C GLN A 58 -4.44 -4.60 10.24
N LEU A 59 -3.32 -3.97 10.55
CA LEU A 59 -2.58 -3.11 9.64
C LEU A 59 -1.21 -3.69 9.34
N ALA A 60 -0.92 -3.92 8.07
CA ALA A 60 0.45 -4.06 7.60
C ALA A 60 0.87 -2.77 6.90
N SER A 61 2.10 -2.32 7.11
CA SER A 61 2.64 -1.18 6.36
C SER A 61 4.12 -1.36 6.02
N MET A 62 4.54 -0.69 4.96
CA MET A 62 5.92 -0.51 4.58
C MET A 62 6.22 0.96 4.32
N ALA A 63 7.35 1.44 4.79
CA ALA A 63 7.95 2.70 4.37
C ALA A 63 9.45 2.50 4.17
N ASN A 64 9.98 2.87 3.00
CA ASN A 64 11.40 2.67 2.68
C ASN A 64 12.31 3.83 3.17
N GLY A 65 11.74 4.82 3.86
CA GLY A 65 12.45 6.01 4.32
C GLY A 65 12.84 7.01 3.23
N SER A 66 12.43 6.76 1.98
CA SER A 66 12.77 7.57 0.80
C SER A 66 11.54 8.06 0.02
N GLY A 67 10.35 7.91 0.59
CA GLY A 67 9.10 8.42 0.02
C GLY A 67 8.16 7.37 -0.54
N ASP A 68 8.57 6.09 -0.63
CA ASP A 68 7.68 5.02 -1.08
C ASP A 68 7.06 4.31 0.12
N GLU A 69 5.75 4.13 0.02
CA GLU A 69 4.93 3.62 1.11
C GLU A 69 3.82 2.71 0.59
N TRP A 70 3.47 1.70 1.37
CA TRP A 70 2.19 1.03 1.21
C TRP A 70 1.59 0.67 2.56
N SER A 71 0.26 0.59 2.60
CA SER A 71 -0.49 0.08 3.74
C SER A 71 -1.59 -0.87 3.29
N ILE A 72 -1.85 -1.89 4.10
CA ILE A 72 -2.90 -2.88 3.90
C ILE A 72 -3.70 -3.02 5.19
N VAL A 73 -4.99 -2.71 5.12
CA VAL A 73 -5.94 -2.98 6.21
C VAL A 73 -6.63 -4.30 5.91
N PHE A 74 -6.55 -5.24 6.85
CA PHE A 74 -7.25 -6.51 6.81
C PHE A 74 -8.45 -6.46 7.77
N SER A 75 -9.63 -6.83 7.28
CA SER A 75 -10.86 -6.93 8.08
C SER A 75 -11.66 -8.16 7.70
N THR A 76 -12.78 -8.40 8.40
CA THR A 76 -13.73 -9.46 8.04
C THR A 76 -14.40 -9.24 6.68
N ALA A 77 -14.45 -7.99 6.19
CA ALA A 77 -15.00 -7.65 4.89
C ALA A 77 -14.01 -7.88 3.74
N GLY A 78 -12.71 -7.99 4.01
CA GLY A 78 -11.68 -8.21 3.00
C GLY A 78 -10.37 -7.50 3.32
N ALA A 79 -9.65 -7.07 2.28
CA ALA A 79 -8.41 -6.31 2.41
C ALA A 79 -8.46 -5.05 1.54
N PHE A 80 -8.04 -3.92 2.12
CA PHE A 80 -7.86 -2.66 1.40
C PHE A 80 -6.39 -2.34 1.30
N VAL A 81 -5.89 -2.06 0.09
CA VAL A 81 -4.49 -1.75 -0.19
C VAL A 81 -4.37 -0.32 -0.67
N ARG A 82 -3.48 0.45 -0.05
CA ARG A 82 -3.05 1.77 -0.52
C ARG A 82 -1.56 1.71 -0.80
N GLY A 83 -1.16 2.02 -2.03
CA GLY A 83 0.25 2.17 -2.41
C GLY A 83 0.55 3.61 -2.82
N PHE A 84 1.77 4.06 -2.53
CA PHE A 84 2.33 5.32 -2.96
C PHE A 84 3.79 5.11 -3.38
N ASP A 85 4.10 5.53 -4.60
CA ASP A 85 5.43 5.48 -5.18
C ASP A 85 5.78 6.93 -5.53
N HIS A 86 6.82 7.45 -4.89
CA HIS A 86 7.21 8.85 -5.00
C HIS A 86 7.65 9.20 -6.43
N GLU A 87 8.22 8.23 -7.16
CA GLU A 87 8.71 8.40 -8.52
C GLU A 87 7.63 8.14 -9.58
N SER A 88 6.44 7.71 -9.16
CA SER A 88 5.33 7.44 -10.08
C SER A 88 4.87 8.71 -10.81
N ALA A 89 4.46 8.57 -12.07
CA ALA A 89 3.75 9.64 -12.80
C ALA A 89 2.43 10.06 -12.12
N MET A 90 1.90 9.23 -11.22
CA MET A 90 0.72 9.54 -10.40
C MET A 90 1.07 10.32 -9.11
N SER A 91 2.35 10.52 -8.82
CA SER A 91 2.81 11.25 -7.64
C SER A 91 2.45 12.74 -7.78
N PRO A 92 1.79 13.35 -6.78
CA PRO A 92 1.50 14.77 -6.81
C PRO A 92 2.78 15.63 -6.91
N ALA A 93 3.92 15.12 -6.45
CA ALA A 93 5.21 15.82 -6.52
C ALA A 93 5.69 16.07 -7.97
N VAL A 94 5.20 15.29 -8.94
CA VAL A 94 5.54 15.45 -10.37
C VAL A 94 4.36 15.99 -11.20
N ASN A 95 3.22 16.31 -10.56
CA ASN A 95 1.98 16.72 -11.22
C ASN A 95 1.34 17.94 -10.52
N ASP A 96 2.13 18.98 -10.22
CA ASP A 96 1.67 20.24 -9.60
C ASP A 96 0.79 20.07 -8.34
N TYR A 97 1.00 18.98 -7.60
CA TYR A 97 0.21 18.57 -6.44
C TYR A 97 -1.27 18.24 -6.74
N GLU A 98 -1.63 18.02 -7.99
CA GLU A 98 -2.98 17.56 -8.37
C GLU A 98 -3.16 16.05 -8.15
N LEU A 99 -4.35 15.66 -7.70
CA LEU A 99 -4.72 14.26 -7.54
C LEU A 99 -4.85 13.60 -8.92
N TRP A 100 -4.32 12.38 -9.04
CA TRP A 100 -4.47 11.60 -10.26
C TRP A 100 -5.95 11.35 -10.59
N PRO A 101 -6.39 11.51 -11.85
CA PRO A 101 -7.77 11.29 -12.23
C PRO A 101 -8.27 9.89 -11.86
N GLY A 102 -9.39 9.82 -11.14
CA GLY A 102 -10.00 8.56 -10.72
C GLY A 102 -9.41 7.91 -9.46
N LEU A 103 -8.38 8.52 -8.84
CA LEU A 103 -7.72 7.98 -7.65
C LEU A 103 -8.70 7.71 -6.48
N LEU A 104 -9.74 8.54 -6.35
CA LEU A 104 -10.75 8.41 -5.29
C LEU A 104 -12.05 7.75 -5.79
N THR A 105 -12.10 7.30 -7.04
CA THR A 105 -13.31 6.69 -7.59
C THR A 105 -13.58 5.36 -6.89
N GLY A 106 -14.76 5.25 -6.25
CA GLY A 106 -15.19 4.04 -5.54
C GLY A 106 -14.91 4.05 -4.03
N LEU A 107 -14.24 5.07 -3.50
CA LEU A 107 -14.16 5.28 -2.05
C LEU A 107 -15.50 5.79 -1.51
N PRO A 108 -15.94 5.35 -0.32
CA PRO A 108 -17.09 5.94 0.37
C PRO A 108 -16.88 7.44 0.57
N SER A 109 -17.95 8.23 0.43
CA SER A 109 -17.90 9.69 0.55
C SER A 109 -17.62 10.21 1.95
N ASP A 110 -17.54 9.33 2.96
CA ASP A 110 -17.23 9.67 4.34
C ASP A 110 -15.97 8.93 4.79
N ASN A 111 -14.85 9.64 4.75
CA ASN A 111 -13.54 9.24 5.24
C ASN A 111 -13.05 10.18 6.34
N SER A 112 -13.99 10.76 7.09
CA SER A 112 -13.75 11.65 8.21
C SER A 112 -13.25 10.85 9.43
N GLY A 113 -11.94 10.66 9.51
CA GLY A 113 -11.25 10.33 10.76
C GLY A 113 -11.01 11.57 11.62
#